data_AF-A0AAN9EPF3-F1
#
_entry.id   AF-A0AAN9EPF3-F1
#
_cell.length_a   1.000
_cell.length_b   1.000
_cell.length_c   1.000
_cell.angle_alpha   90.00
_cell.angle_beta   90.00
_cell.angle_gamma   90.00
#
_symmetry.space_group_name_H-M   'P 1'
#
loop_
_entity.id
_entity.type
_entity.pdbx_description
1 polymer ?
#
loop_
_entity_poly.entity_id
_entity_poly.type
_entity_poly.pdbx_seq_one_letter_code
_entity_poly.pdbx_strand_id
1 'polypeptide(L)' 'MPTYPEVEEAVERRVEMKAKIYGQEVIINVKEHGTKAVYKINPSLVANLYADWIMPLTKEVQVAYLLRKLGSC' A
#
# COMPACT_ATOMS: atom_id res chain seq x y z
N MET A 1 16.48 -2.82 -12.54
CA MET A 1 15.14 -2.27 -12.24
C MET A 1 15.34 -1.10 -11.30
N PRO A 2 14.73 0.08 -11.51
CA PRO A 2 14.84 1.17 -10.55
C PRO A 2 14.20 0.73 -9.24
N THR A 3 14.99 0.65 -8.18
CA THR A 3 14.57 0.24 -6.84
C THR A 3 15.00 1.30 -5.85
N TYR A 4 14.05 1.87 -5.13
CA TYR A 4 14.29 2.91 -4.13
C TYR A 4 13.82 2.39 -2.77
N PRO A 5 14.65 1.57 -2.08
CA PRO A 5 14.21 0.77 -0.95
C PRO A 5 13.57 1.59 0.17
N GLU A 6 14.12 2.77 0.46
CA GLU A 6 13.57 3.68 1.48
C GLU A 6 12.16 4.19 1.13
N VAL A 7 11.92 4.47 -0.15
CA VAL A 7 10.61 4.95 -0.63
C VAL A 7 9.60 3.80 -0.62
N GLU A 8 10.03 2.60 -0.99
CA GLU A 8 9.20 1.41 -1.02
C GLU A 8 8.71 1.03 0.39
N GLU A 9 9.62 1.04 1.36
CA GLU A 9 9.30 0.80 2.77
C GLU A 9 8.37 1.89 3.34
N ALA A 10 8.61 3.16 2.99
CA ALA A 10 7.72 4.26 3.40
C ALA A 10 6.31 4.13 2.79
N VAL A 11 6.21 3.65 1.54
CA VAL A 11 4.94 3.41 0.86
C VAL A 11 4.19 2.25 1.53
N GLU A 12 4.88 1.16 1.85
CA GLU A 12 4.29 0.00 2.53
C GLU A 12 3.71 0.38 3.90
N ARG A 13 4.49 1.07 4.75
CA ARG A 13 4.01 1.59 6.05
C ARG A 13 2.79 2.49 5.91
N ARG A 14 2.77 3.34 4.88
CA ARG A 14 1.64 4.25 4.61
C ARG A 14 0.41 3.49 4.15
N VAL A 15 0.56 2.46 3.31
CA VAL A 15 -0.55 1.61 2.85
C VAL A 15 -1.16 0.89 4.05
N GLU A 16 -0.34 0.32 4.93
CA GLU A 16 -0.81 -0.34 6.14
C GLU A 16 -1.57 0.64 7.05
N MET A 17 -1.04 1.84 7.27
CA MET A 17 -1.68 2.86 8.10
C MET A 17 -3.04 3.31 7.53
N LYS A 18 -3.12 3.49 6.21
CA LYS A 18 -4.40 3.80 5.54
C LYS A 18 -5.38 2.64 5.67
N ALA A 19 -4.93 1.40 5.48
CA ALA A 19 -5.79 0.22 5.64
C ALA A 19 -6.29 0.08 7.09
N LYS A 20 -5.47 0.43 8.10
CA LYS A 20 -5.90 0.54 9.50
C LYS A 20 -7.01 1.58 9.67
N ILE A 21 -6.78 2.82 9.22
CA ILE A 21 -7.72 3.93 9.43
C ILE A 21 -9.05 3.70 8.70
N TYR A 22 -9.00 3.33 7.42
CA TYR A 22 -10.22 3.13 6.61
C TYR A 22 -10.89 1.77 6.83
N GLY A 23 -10.15 0.79 7.35
CA GLY A 23 -10.67 -0.54 7.65
C GLY A 23 -11.36 -0.65 9.01
N GLN A 24 -11.28 0.36 9.86
CA GLN A 24 -11.96 0.42 11.16
C GLN A 24 -13.48 0.48 11.00
N GLU A 25 -14.21 -0.35 11.76
CA GLU A 25 -15.64 -0.14 11.97
C GLU A 25 -15.86 1.06 12.90
N VAL A 26 -16.24 2.19 12.31
CA VAL A 26 -16.61 3.40 13.06
C VAL A 26 -18.02 3.21 13.61
N ILE A 27 -18.14 2.62 14.78
CA ILE A 27 -19.41 2.58 15.51
C ILE A 27 -19.62 3.97 16.14
N ILE A 28 -20.49 4.79 15.55
CA ILE A 28 -20.74 6.19 15.95
C ILE A 28 -21.34 6.29 17.37
N ASN A 29 -21.92 5.21 17.87
CA ASN A 29 -22.46 5.11 19.21
C ASN A 29 -21.85 3.89 19.90
N VAL A 30 -21.01 4.10 20.91
CA VAL A 30 -21.05 3.43 22.21
C VAL A 30 -19.78 3.80 22.95
N LYS A 31 -20.00 4.44 24.09
CA LYS A 31 -19.07 4.52 25.20
C LYS A 31 -18.58 3.11 25.51
N GLU A 32 -17.37 2.73 25.13
CA GLU A 32 -16.65 1.67 25.84
C GLU A 32 -15.16 1.70 25.52
N HIS A 33 -14.42 2.12 26.53
CA HIS A 33 -12.98 1.93 26.63
C HIS A 33 -12.69 0.42 26.65
N GLY A 34 -12.02 -0.10 25.62
CA GLY A 34 -11.27 -1.36 25.75
C GLY A 34 -11.48 -2.46 24.71
N THR A 35 -12.35 -2.31 23.71
CA THR A 35 -12.52 -3.33 22.67
C THR A 35 -11.49 -3.16 21.54
N LYS A 36 -10.75 -4.24 21.25
CA LYS A 36 -9.78 -4.31 20.13
C LYS A 36 -10.48 -3.83 18.85
N ALA A 37 -9.88 -2.84 18.17
CA ALA A 37 -10.41 -2.34 16.90
C ALA A 37 -10.67 -3.52 15.94
N VAL A 38 -11.94 -3.72 15.60
CA VAL A 38 -12.35 -4.72 14.61
C VAL A 38 -12.12 -4.09 13.24
N TYR A 39 -11.18 -4.67 12.49
CA TYR A 39 -10.90 -4.26 11.11
C TYR A 39 -11.67 -5.18 10.16
N LYS A 40 -12.31 -4.61 9.14
CA LYS A 40 -12.98 -5.38 8.08
C LYS A 40 -12.01 -6.23 7.27
N ILE A 41 -10.76 -5.78 7.17
CA ILE A 41 -9.68 -6.41 6.41
C ILE A 41 -8.40 -6.28 7.22
N ASN A 42 -7.55 -7.32 7.22
CA ASN A 42 -6.24 -7.27 7.86
C ASN A 42 -5.35 -6.23 7.16
N PRO A 43 -4.92 -5.15 7.83
CA PRO A 43 -4.12 -4.10 7.20
C PRO A 43 -2.76 -4.55 6.69
N SER A 44 -2.11 -5.51 7.38
CA SER A 44 -0.82 -6.05 6.97
C SER A 44 -0.94 -6.88 5.67
N LEU A 45 -2.09 -7.52 5.46
CA LEU A 45 -2.37 -8.23 4.20
C LEU A 45 -2.42 -7.26 3.01
N VAL A 46 -3.01 -6.08 3.20
CA VAL A 46 -3.09 -5.03 2.16
C VAL A 46 -1.71 -4.47 1.84
N ALA A 47 -0.86 -4.28 2.85
CA ALA A 47 0.52 -3.83 2.67
C ALA A 47 1.33 -4.85 1.85
N ASN A 48 1.27 -6.13 2.21
CA ASN A 48 1.94 -7.21 1.49
C ASN A 48 1.45 -7.31 0.04
N LEU A 49 0.14 -7.24 -0.20
CA LEU A 49 -0.43 -7.24 -1.54
C LEU A 49 0.15 -6.10 -2.39
N TYR A 50 0.30 -4.91 -1.81
CA TYR A 50 0.84 -3.75 -2.50
C TYR A 50 2.32 -3.92 -2.84
N ALA A 51 3.11 -4.45 -1.90
CA ALA A 51 4.54 -4.70 -2.06
C ALA A 51 4.83 -5.80 -3.10
N ASP A 52 4.10 -6.93 -3.02
CA ASP A 52 4.37 -8.12 -3.83
C ASP A 52 3.79 -8.05 -5.25
N TRP A 53 2.69 -7.32 -5.44
CA TRP A 53 1.95 -7.35 -6.72
C TRP A 53 1.87 -5.98 -7.40
N ILE A 54 1.43 -4.94 -6.67
CA ILE A 54 1.16 -3.64 -7.29
C ILE A 54 2.47 -2.91 -7.62
N MET A 55 3.42 -2.92 -6.69
CA MET A 55 4.68 -2.21 -6.86
C MET A 55 5.55 -2.76 -8.00
N PRO A 56 5.72 -4.09 -8.19
CA PRO A 56 6.46 -4.63 -9.33
C PRO A 56 5.82 -4.25 -10.67
N LEU A 57 4.50 -4.37 -10.78
CA LEU A 57 3.76 -4.02 -12.01
C LEU A 57 3.94 -2.55 -12.40
N THR A 58 3.91 -1.64 -11.41
CA THR A 58 4.12 -0.21 -11.68
C THR A 58 5.56 0.10 -12.10
N LYS A 59 6.55 -0.61 -11.56
CA LYS A 59 7.95 -0.52 -11.99
C LYS A 59 8.13 -1.01 -13.43
N GLU A 60 7.47 -2.10 -13.81
CA GLU A 60 7.51 -2.61 -15.20
C GLU A 60 6.99 -1.58 -16.19
N VAL A 61 5.86 -0.94 -15.90
CA VAL A 61 5.30 0.12 -16.74
C VAL A 61 6.26 1.31 -16.84
N GLN A 62 6.91 1.71 -15.76
CA GLN A 62 7.92 2.78 -15.78
C GLN A 62 9.12 2.41 -16.68
N VAL A 63 9.63 1.19 -16.57
CA VAL A 63 10.73 0.70 -17.43
C VAL A 63 10.30 0.68 -18.89
N ALA A 64 9.12 0.12 -19.21
CA ALA A 64 8.59 0.08 -20.57
C ALA A 64 8.42 1.48 -21.16
N TYR A 65 7.95 2.44 -20.35
CA TYR A 65 7.83 3.83 -20.77
C TYR A 65 9.19 4.48 -21.06
N LEU A 66 10.18 4.28 -20.19
CA LEU A 66 11.53 4.83 -20.38
C LEU A 66 12.21 4.25 -21.62
N LEU A 67 12.04 2.94 -21.87
CA LEU A 67 12.55 2.28 -23.09
C LEU A 67 11.92 2.87 -24.35
N ARG A 68 10.60 3.05 -24.37
CA ARG A 68 9.91 3.68 -25.51
C ARG A 68 10.38 5.12 -25.74
N LYS A 69 10.61 5.88 -24.67
CA LYS A 69 11.04 7.28 -24.75
C LYS A 69 12.47 7.42 -25.29
N LEU A 70 13.39 6.55 -24.86
CA LEU A 70 14.80 6.59 -25.28
C LEU A 70 15.04 5.89 -26.62
N GLY A 71 14.22 4.89 -27.00
CA GLY A 71 14.33 4.17 -28.27
C GLY A 71 13.65 4.86 -29.47
N SER A 72 13.20 6.10 -29.32
CA SER A 72 12.60 6.90 -30.40
C SER A 72 13.62 7.83 -31.11
N CYS A 73 14.92 7.51 -31.04
CA CYS A 73 16.00 8.14 -31.82
C CYS A 73 16.62 7.14 -32.78
#